data_AF-A0A958ANN1-F1
#
_entry.id   AF-A0A958ANN1-F1
#
_cell.length_a   1.000
_cell.length_b   1.000
_cell.length_c   1.000
_cell.angle_alpha   90.00
_cell.angle_beta   90.00
_cell.angle_gamma   90.00
#
_symmetry.space_group_name_H-M   'P 1'
#
loop_
_entity.id
_entity.type
_entity.pdbx_description
1 polymer ?
#
loop_
_entity_poly.entity_id
_entity_poly.type
_entity_poly.pdbx_seq_one_letter_code
_entity_poly.pdbx_strand_id
1 'polypeptide(L)'
;MITKFEFTEQHNQVFKSLTQNMVRSAIIWALLGGILLVEAVAELFLLGGLSSWGDMARILGFLIGPMVLAIAYYSYQPVDNFKAIILTKGRDMEELMIALDDLSKLFHVLRMVMGIIGITLTIRVVLYLFG
;
A
#
# COMPACT_ATOMS: atom_id res chain seq x y z
N MET A 1 32.15 25.66 -11.68
CA MET A 1 32.17 24.20 -11.48
C MET A 1 31.02 23.61 -12.28
N ILE A 2 31.29 22.67 -13.19
CA ILE A 2 30.23 21.96 -13.91
C ILE A 2 29.61 21.01 -12.88
N THR A 3 28.39 21.30 -12.43
CA THR A 3 27.59 20.38 -11.63
C THR A 3 27.37 19.12 -12.46
N LYS A 4 28.15 18.08 -12.17
CA LYS A 4 28.06 16.78 -12.82
C LYS A 4 26.91 16.04 -12.14
N PHE A 5 25.88 15.69 -12.91
CA PHE A 5 24.82 14.80 -12.42
C PHE A 5 25.45 13.46 -11.99
N GLU A 6 25.00 12.90 -10.87
CA GLU A 6 25.53 11.61 -10.39
C GLU A 6 24.96 10.44 -11.20
N PHE A 7 23.74 10.61 -11.73
CA PHE A 7 23.06 9.62 -12.54
C PHE A 7 23.13 9.92 -14.05
N THR A 8 23.17 8.86 -14.85
CA THR A 8 23.08 8.94 -16.30
C THR A 8 21.62 9.18 -16.71
N GLU A 9 21.40 9.64 -17.94
CA GLU A 9 20.05 9.79 -18.48
C GLU A 9 19.26 8.46 -18.47
N GLN A 10 19.96 7.34 -18.66
CA GLN A 10 19.36 6.01 -18.58
C GLN A 10 18.85 5.70 -17.17
N HIS A 11 19.60 6.06 -16.12
CA HIS A 11 19.15 5.91 -14.74
C HIS A 11 17.92 6.79 -14.44
N ASN A 12 17.90 8.03 -14.95
CA ASN A 12 16.74 8.93 -14.80
C ASN A 12 15.47 8.38 -15.44
N GLN A 13 15.59 7.71 -16.59
CA GLN A 13 14.45 7.04 -17.23
C GLN A 13 13.92 5.87 -16.39
N VAL A 14 14.81 5.12 -15.73
CA VAL A 14 14.42 4.05 -14.80
C VAL A 14 13.66 4.63 -13.61
N PHE A 15 14.16 5.71 -12.98
CA PHE A 15 13.47 6.37 -11.86
C PHE A 15 12.11 6.93 -12.26
N LYS A 16 12.00 7.50 -13.46
CA LYS A 16 10.73 8.00 -13.99
C LYS A 16 9.72 6.87 -14.21
N SER A 17 10.16 5.75 -14.82
CA SER A 17 9.31 4.57 -15.02
C SER A 17 8.87 3.96 -13.69
N LEU A 18 9.79 3.82 -12.74
CA LEU A 18 9.50 3.34 -11.39
C LEU A 18 8.47 4.22 -10.69
N THR A 19 8.67 5.54 -10.72
CA THR A 19 7.75 6.53 -10.17
C THR A 19 6.34 6.38 -10.75
N GLN A 20 6.22 6.27 -12.07
CA GLN A 20 4.93 6.10 -12.74
C GLN A 20 4.24 4.80 -12.32
N ASN A 21 4.99 3.70 -12.23
CA ASN A 21 4.44 2.41 -11.80
C ASN A 21 3.98 2.45 -10.34
N MET A 22 4.75 3.08 -9.45
CA MET A 22 4.39 3.24 -8.04
C MET A 22 3.12 4.09 -7.86
N VAL A 23 2.99 5.20 -8.60
CA VAL A 23 1.76 6.00 -8.60
C VAL A 23 0.56 5.19 -9.07
N ARG A 24 0.71 4.43 -10.17
CA ARG A 24 -0.36 3.55 -10.66
C ARG A 24 -0.74 2.50 -9.62
N SER A 25 0.23 1.85 -8.98
CA SER A 25 -0.01 0.90 -7.91
C SER A 25 -0.71 1.55 -6.71
N ALA A 26 -0.29 2.74 -6.28
CA ALA A 26 -0.91 3.48 -5.19
C ALA A 26 -2.39 3.79 -5.49
N ILE A 27 -2.72 4.22 -6.71
CA ILE A 27 -4.10 4.46 -7.14
C ILE A 27 -4.93 3.17 -7.08
N ILE A 28 -4.38 2.06 -7.59
CA ILE A 28 -5.07 0.76 -7.55
C ILE A 28 -5.36 0.35 -6.11
N TRP A 29 -4.37 0.42 -5.22
CA TRP A 29 -4.54 0.11 -3.80
C TRP A 29 -5.53 1.06 -3.11
N ALA A 30 -5.52 2.35 -3.44
CA ALA A 30 -6.47 3.31 -2.90
C ALA A 30 -7.91 2.99 -3.30
N LEU A 31 -8.13 2.65 -4.58
CA LEU A 31 -9.44 2.25 -5.07
C LEU A 31 -9.93 0.96 -4.42
N LEU A 32 -9.06 -0.06 -4.32
CA LEU A 32 -9.40 -1.33 -3.66
C LEU A 32 -9.75 -1.12 -2.18
N GLY A 33 -8.91 -0.37 -1.44
CA GLY A 33 -9.17 -0.07 -0.03
C GLY A 33 -10.46 0.74 0.16
N GLY A 34 -10.74 1.68 -0.75
CA GLY A 34 -11.98 2.46 -0.75
C GLY A 34 -13.22 1.60 -0.99
N ILE A 35 -13.18 0.69 -1.97
CA ILE A 35 -14.27 -0.26 -2.25
C ILE A 35 -14.52 -1.15 -1.02
N LEU A 36 -13.47 -1.71 -0.43
CA LEU A 36 -13.59 -2.58 0.75
C LEU A 36 -14.19 -1.84 1.96
N LEU A 37 -13.85 -0.56 2.14
CA LEU A 37 -14.46 0.25 3.20
C LEU A 37 -15.94 0.51 2.93
N VAL A 38 -16.32 0.84 1.68
CA VAL A 38 -17.73 1.05 1.32
C VAL A 38 -18.53 -0.22 1.52
N GLU A 39 -18.00 -1.37 1.11
CA GLU A 39 -18.60 -2.69 1.33
C GLU A 39 -18.78 -2.97 2.83
N ALA A 40 -17.74 -2.80 3.64
CA ALA A 40 -17.80 -3.04 5.07
C ALA A 40 -18.81 -2.13 5.79
N VAL A 41 -18.88 -0.85 5.40
CA VAL A 41 -19.88 0.09 5.94
C VAL A 41 -21.29 -0.33 5.52
N ALA A 42 -21.49 -0.73 4.26
CA ALA A 42 -22.79 -1.22 3.80
C ALA A 42 -23.23 -2.48 4.56
N GLU A 43 -22.33 -3.43 4.79
CA GLU A 43 -22.63 -4.63 5.57
C GLU A 43 -22.99 -4.32 7.03
N LEU A 44 -22.28 -3.39 7.67
CA LEU A 44 -22.52 -3.02 9.06
C LEU A 44 -23.85 -2.25 9.26
N PHE A 45 -24.18 -1.33 8.36
CA PHE A 45 -25.30 -0.39 8.57
C PHE A 45 -26.54 -0.68 7.74
N LEU A 46 -26.42 -1.30 6.56
CA LEU A 46 -27.55 -1.46 5.63
C LEU A 46 -28.13 -2.88 5.62
N LEU A 47 -27.30 -3.90 5.86
CA LEU A 47 -27.69 -5.32 5.77
C LEU A 47 -28.03 -5.93 7.14
N GLY A 48 -28.45 -5.08 8.08
CA GLY A 48 -28.68 -5.36 9.50
C GLY A 48 -29.15 -6.77 9.84
N GLY A 49 -28.35 -7.45 10.67
CA GLY A 49 -28.68 -8.72 11.28
C GLY A 49 -27.48 -9.20 12.09
N LEU A 50 -27.46 -8.87 13.39
CA LEU A 50 -26.40 -9.26 14.31
C LEU A 50 -26.58 -10.74 14.69
N SER A 51 -25.80 -11.62 14.06
CA SER A 51 -25.60 -12.98 14.54
C SER A 51 -24.19 -13.09 15.11
N SER A 52 -24.04 -13.74 16.26
CA SER A 52 -22.82 -13.64 17.08
C SER A 52 -21.52 -13.96 16.33
N TRP A 53 -21.56 -14.90 15.38
CA TRP A 53 -20.41 -15.26 14.54
C TRP A 53 -20.28 -14.42 13.27
N GLY A 54 -21.39 -13.96 12.69
CA GLY A 54 -21.37 -13.07 11.52
C GLY A 54 -20.77 -11.70 11.82
N ASP A 55 -20.95 -11.23 13.05
CA ASP A 55 -20.49 -9.91 13.49
C ASP A 55 -18.97 -9.83 13.62
N MET A 56 -18.34 -10.90 14.11
CA MET A 56 -16.88 -10.98 14.18
C MET A 56 -16.25 -10.96 12.77
N ALA A 57 -16.83 -11.68 11.82
CA ALA A 57 -16.35 -11.70 10.44
C ALA A 57 -16.47 -10.32 9.76
N ARG A 58 -17.55 -9.57 10.03
CA ARG A 58 -17.76 -8.21 9.52
C ARG A 58 -16.79 -7.20 10.13
N ILE A 59 -16.56 -7.27 11.44
CA ILE A 59 -15.58 -6.41 12.12
C ILE A 59 -14.17 -6.66 11.58
N LEU A 60 -13.80 -7.92 11.37
CA LEU A 60 -12.51 -8.27 10.75
C LEU A 60 -12.42 -7.76 9.31
N GLY A 61 -13.50 -7.85 8.52
CA GLY A 61 -13.59 -7.30 7.17
C GLY A 61 -13.40 -5.78 7.14
N PHE A 62 -13.97 -5.06 8.10
CA PHE A 62 -13.80 -3.61 8.23
C PHE A 62 -12.34 -3.20 8.45
N LEU A 63 -11.54 -4.01 9.15
CA LEU A 63 -10.12 -3.71 9.38
C LEU A 63 -9.24 -3.88 8.13
N ILE A 64 -9.67 -4.66 7.14
CA ILE A 64 -8.91 -4.89 5.91
C ILE A 64 -8.86 -3.62 5.05
N GLY A 65 -9.96 -2.87 4.95
CA GLY A 65 -10.03 -1.64 4.16
C GLY A 65 -8.93 -0.61 4.51
N PRO A 66 -8.80 -0.17 5.78
CA PRO A 66 -7.76 0.73 6.23
C PRO A 66 -6.33 0.18 6.01
N MET A 67 -6.13 -1.12 6.16
CA MET A 67 -4.83 -1.76 5.92
C MET A 67 -4.44 -1.70 4.44
N VAL A 68 -5.39 -1.92 3.54
CA VAL A 68 -5.18 -1.80 2.08
C VAL A 68 -4.92 -0.33 1.70
N LEU A 69 -5.60 0.62 2.33
CA LEU A 69 -5.32 2.05 2.16
C LEU A 69 -3.92 2.43 2.68
N ALA A 70 -3.44 1.81 3.75
CA ALA A 70 -2.07 2.02 4.23
C ALA A 70 -1.05 1.61 3.15
N ILE A 71 -1.27 0.49 2.45
CA ILE A 71 -0.42 0.10 1.31
C ILE A 71 -0.43 1.20 0.24
N ALA A 72 -1.59 1.78 -0.08
CA ALA A 72 -1.69 2.87 -1.04
C ALA A 72 -0.85 4.08 -0.63
N TYR A 73 -0.95 4.50 0.64
CA TYR A 73 -0.18 5.60 1.20
C TYR A 73 1.33 5.35 1.12
N TYR A 74 1.80 4.20 1.62
CA TYR A 74 3.22 3.85 1.61
C TYR A 74 3.75 3.56 0.19
N SER A 75 2.89 3.22 -0.77
CA SER A 75 3.28 3.09 -2.17
C SER A 75 3.54 4.43 -2.84
N TYR A 76 2.90 5.51 -2.34
CA TYR A 76 3.09 6.85 -2.87
C TYR A 76 4.31 7.54 -2.24
N GLN A 77 4.64 7.27 -0.97
CA GLN A 77 5.71 7.98 -0.26
C GLN A 77 7.08 8.04 -0.99
N PRO A 78 7.61 6.94 -1.58
CA PRO A 78 8.91 6.98 -2.27
C PRO A 78 8.89 7.82 -3.57
N VAL A 79 7.71 8.08 -4.14
CA VAL A 79 7.55 8.82 -5.41
C VAL A 79 8.11 10.24 -5.29
N ASP A 80 7.89 10.91 -4.16
CA ASP A 80 8.33 12.29 -4.01
C ASP A 80 9.86 12.38 -3.87
N ASN A 81 10.49 11.39 -3.24
CA ASN A 81 11.95 11.27 -3.18
C ASN A 81 12.55 10.93 -4.56
N PHE A 82 11.91 10.06 -5.36
CA PHE A 82 12.36 9.79 -6.72
C PHE A 82 12.23 11.00 -7.65
N LYS A 83 11.21 11.85 -7.47
CA LYS A 83 11.12 13.12 -8.18
C LYS A 83 12.23 14.09 -7.77
N ALA A 84 12.61 14.09 -6.50
CA ALA A 84 13.71 14.93 -6.00
C ALA A 84 15.05 14.55 -6.65
N ILE A 85 15.35 13.25 -6.81
CA ILE A 85 16.55 12.74 -7.51
C ILE A 85 16.66 13.30 -8.94
N ILE A 86 15.54 13.43 -9.66
CA ILE A 86 15.52 13.93 -11.03
C ILE A 86 15.80 15.45 -11.08
N LEU A 87 15.53 16.17 -9.98
CA LEU A 87 15.60 17.63 -9.90
C LEU A 87 16.87 18.14 -9.22
N THR A 88 17.49 17.36 -8.33
CA THR A 88 18.69 17.76 -7.59
C THR A 88 19.96 17.61 -8.42
N LYS A 89 20.99 18.38 -8.06
CA LYS A 89 22.35 18.22 -8.57
C LYS A 89 23.27 17.95 -7.39
N GLY A 90 23.69 16.70 -7.21
CA GLY A 90 24.72 16.31 -6.24
C GLY A 90 24.22 15.95 -4.84
N ARG A 91 22.92 15.62 -4.69
CA ARG A 91 22.37 14.93 -3.50
C ARG A 91 21.65 13.63 -3.88
N ASP A 92 21.90 13.16 -5.09
CA ASP A 92 21.05 12.19 -5.75
C ASP A 92 21.17 10.80 -5.07
N MET A 93 22.36 10.48 -4.54
CA MET A 93 22.59 9.29 -3.71
C MET A 93 21.89 9.34 -2.33
N GLU A 94 21.82 10.51 -1.67
CA GLU A 94 21.14 10.66 -0.38
C GLU A 94 19.63 10.43 -0.56
N GLU A 95 19.04 11.09 -1.55
CA GLU A 95 17.63 10.95 -1.91
C GLU A 95 17.29 9.51 -2.36
N LEU A 96 18.21 8.83 -3.06
CA LEU A 96 18.07 7.41 -3.41
C LEU A 96 18.01 6.52 -2.17
N MET A 97 18.89 6.75 -1.18
CA MET A 97 18.89 5.97 0.06
C MET A 97 17.60 6.18 0.86
N ILE A 98 17.07 7.41 0.90
CA ILE A 98 15.77 7.70 1.52
C ILE A 98 14.64 6.99 0.77
N ALA A 99 14.63 7.05 -0.56
CA ALA A 99 13.63 6.37 -1.38
C ALA A 99 13.65 4.85 -1.19
N LEU A 100 14.84 4.24 -1.08
CA LEU A 100 14.99 2.80 -0.81
C LEU A 100 14.56 2.41 0.61
N ASP A 101 14.81 3.26 1.61
CA ASP A 101 14.31 3.04 2.98
C ASP A 101 12.78 3.08 3.01
N ASP A 102 12.16 4.05 2.34
CA ASP A 102 10.70 4.12 2.23
C ASP A 102 10.11 2.93 1.44
N LEU A 103 10.81 2.46 0.41
CA LEU A 103 10.43 1.23 -0.30
C LEU A 103 10.53 -0.01 0.60
N SER A 104 11.54 -0.09 1.47
CA SER A 104 11.67 -1.15 2.47
C SER A 104 10.49 -1.14 3.45
N LYS A 105 10.07 0.05 3.91
CA LYS A 105 8.86 0.21 4.76
C LYS A 105 7.61 -0.28 4.04
N LEU A 106 7.44 0.05 2.76
CA LEU A 106 6.34 -0.46 1.95
C LEU A 106 6.33 -2.00 1.93
N PHE A 107 7.46 -2.66 1.72
CA PHE A 107 7.53 -4.12 1.75
C PHE A 107 7.20 -4.72 3.12
N HIS A 108 7.59 -4.06 4.22
CA HIS A 108 7.19 -4.46 5.56
C HIS A 108 5.68 -4.34 5.79
N VAL A 109 5.08 -3.24 5.34
CA VAL A 109 3.62 -3.03 5.40
C VAL A 109 2.90 -4.08 4.56
N LEU A 110 3.34 -4.32 3.32
CA LEU A 110 2.78 -5.36 2.45
C LEU A 110 2.83 -6.74 3.12
N ARG A 111 3.98 -7.11 3.71
CA ARG A 111 4.13 -8.39 4.43
C ARG A 111 3.15 -8.50 5.60
N MET A 112 3.02 -7.44 6.39
CA MET A 112 2.11 -7.40 7.54
C MET A 112 0.65 -7.55 7.10
N VAL A 113 0.22 -6.78 6.10
CA VAL A 113 -1.14 -6.81 5.57
C VAL A 113 -1.45 -8.19 4.97
N MET A 114 -0.55 -8.75 4.17
CA MET A 114 -0.72 -10.10 3.62
C MET A 114 -0.82 -11.17 4.71
N GLY A 115 -0.04 -11.04 5.79
CA GLY A 115 -0.13 -11.93 6.95
C GLY A 115 -1.50 -11.85 7.64
N ILE A 116 -2.00 -10.64 7.88
CA ILE A 116 -3.31 -10.42 8.52
C ILE A 116 -4.45 -10.92 7.64
N ILE A 117 -4.41 -10.64 6.33
CA ILE A 117 -5.40 -11.16 5.37
C ILE A 117 -5.36 -12.68 5.38
N GLY A 118 -4.18 -13.29 5.34
CA GLY A 118 -4.00 -14.74 5.41
C GLY A 118 -4.65 -15.35 6.65
N ILE A 119 -4.32 -14.83 7.84
CA ILE A 119 -4.90 -15.26 9.12
C ILE A 119 -6.43 -15.10 9.11
N THR A 120 -6.93 -13.96 8.67
CA THR A 120 -8.36 -13.66 8.64
C THR A 120 -9.12 -14.63 7.73
N LEU A 121 -8.58 -14.91 6.55
CA LEU A 121 -9.15 -15.91 5.63
C LEU A 121 -9.13 -17.31 6.23
N THR A 122 -8.02 -17.71 6.88
CA THR A 122 -7.93 -19.01 7.56
C THR A 122 -9.00 -19.14 8.63
N ILE A 123 -9.16 -18.14 9.51
CA ILE A 123 -10.20 -18.13 10.55
C ILE A 123 -11.59 -18.25 9.92
N ARG A 124 -11.87 -17.46 8.87
CA ARG A 124 -13.18 -17.47 8.19
C ARG A 124 -13.51 -18.84 7.60
N VAL A 125 -12.54 -19.50 6.97
CA VAL A 125 -12.70 -20.85 6.42
C VAL A 125 -12.96 -21.87 7.53
N VAL A 126 -12.22 -21.80 8.64
CA VAL A 126 -12.44 -22.71 9.79
C VAL A 126 -13.84 -22.52 10.37
N LEU A 127 -14.27 -21.28 10.60
CA LEU A 127 -15.62 -20.99 11.10
C LEU A 127 -16.71 -21.48 10.13
N TYR A 128 -16.50 -21.34 8.83
CA TYR A 128 -17.47 -21.81 7.82
C TYR A 128 -17.59 -23.34 7.78
N LEU A 129 -16.50 -24.08 8.01
CA LEU A 129 -16.49 -25.54 7.95
C LEU A 129 -16.97 -26.22 9.22
N PHE A 130 -16.81 -25.58 10.38
CA PHE A 130 -17.03 -26.20 11.70
C PHE A 130 -18.05 -25.45 12.58
N GLY A 131 -18.57 -24.31 12.13
CA GLY A 131 -19.54 -23.47 12.86
C GLY A 131 -20.98 -23.63 12.42
#